data_AF-A0A0V8JFW7-F1
#
_entry.id   AF-A0A0V8JFW7-F1
#
_cell.length_a   1.000
_cell.length_b   1.000
_cell.length_c   1.000
_cell.angle_alpha   90.00
_cell.angle_beta   90.00
_cell.angle_gamma   90.00
#
_symmetry.space_group_name_H-M   'P 1'
#
loop_
_entity.id
_entity.type
_entity.pdbx_description
1 polymer ?
#
loop_
_entity_poly.entity_id
_entity_poly.type
_entity_poly.pdbx_seq_one_letter_code
_entity_poly.pdbx_strand_id
1 'polypeptide(L)' 'MNYDYKHKEKKNGNSFVSVRDKGENALLEVEKKGNQIELVTYWQNDKTTKFKLPLELFEKMYKDMIQDHD' A
#
# COMPACT_ATOMS: atom_id res chain seq x y z
N MET A 1 11.84 -13.64 6.48
CA MET A 1 11.04 -12.50 6.99
C MET A 1 9.59 -12.94 6.99
N ASN A 2 8.88 -12.83 8.11
CA ASN A 2 7.51 -13.35 8.25
C ASN A 2 6.50 -12.23 8.00
N TYR A 3 6.49 -11.70 6.77
CA TYR A 3 5.49 -10.71 6.40
C TYR A 3 4.24 -11.39 5.83
N ASP A 4 3.08 -10.99 6.33
CA ASP A 4 1.79 -11.40 5.79
C ASP A 4 1.26 -10.33 4.84
N TYR A 5 0.85 -10.77 3.65
CA TYR A 5 0.21 -9.92 2.66
C TYR A 5 -1.30 -10.17 2.65
N LYS A 6 -2.09 -9.11 2.79
CA LYS A 6 -3.55 -9.18 2.76
C LYS A 6 -4.10 -8.28 1.68
N HIS A 7 -4.83 -8.85 0.74
CA HIS A 7 -5.60 -8.13 -0.27
C HIS A 7 -7.09 -8.20 0.05
N LYS A 8 -7.79 -7.08 -0.08
CA LYS A 8 -9.24 -6.97 0.06
C LYS A 8 -9.80 -6.03 -1.00
N GLU A 9 -10.90 -6.44 -1.60
CA GLU A 9 -11.76 -5.53 -2.35
C GLU A 9 -12.87 -5.01 -1.44
N LYS A 10 -13.07 -3.69 -1.43
CA LYS A 10 -14.15 -3.05 -0.68
C LYS A 10 -15.39 -2.96 -1.57
N LYS A 11 -16.57 -2.97 -0.95
CA LYS A 11 -17.88 -2.90 -1.63
C LYS A 11 -18.06 -1.67 -2.53
N ASN A 12 -17.26 -0.63 -2.35
CA ASN A 12 -17.26 0.59 -3.15
C ASN A 12 -16.32 0.53 -4.36
N GLY A 13 -15.76 -0.64 -4.69
CA GLY A 13 -14.84 -0.83 -5.81
C GLY A 13 -13.39 -0.44 -5.51
N ASN A 14 -13.07 -0.01 -4.28
CA ASN A 14 -11.70 0.26 -3.88
C ASN A 14 -10.94 -1.04 -3.62
N SER A 15 -9.69 -1.09 -4.08
CA SER A 15 -8.76 -2.17 -3.74
C SER A 15 -7.88 -1.72 -2.57
N PHE A 16 -7.66 -2.63 -1.62
CA PHE A 16 -6.89 -2.40 -0.40
C PHE A 16 -5.90 -3.53 -0.19
N VAL A 17 -4.65 -3.18 0.08
CA VAL A 17 -3.60 -4.13 0.43
C VAL A 17 -2.94 -3.73 1.75
N SER A 18 -2.53 -4.72 2.53
CA SER A 18 -1.85 -4.52 3.81
C SER A 18 -0.70 -5.50 3.94
N VAL A 19 0.47 -4.96 4.30
CA VAL A 19 1.65 -5.72 4.68
C VAL A 19 1.76 -5.67 6.21
N ARG A 20 1.92 -6.84 6.84
CA ARG A 20 1.99 -7.00 8.29
C ARG A 20 3.24 -7.77 8.67
N ASP A 21 3.88 -7.41 9.77
CA ASP A 21 4.89 -8.27 10.39
C ASP A 21 4.23 -9.19 11.43
N LYS A 22 4.72 -10.41 11.61
CA LYS A 22 4.23 -11.31 12.66
C LYS A 22 4.57 -10.75 14.03
N GLY A 23 3.57 -10.15 14.68
CA GLY A 23 3.70 -9.48 15.97
C GLY A 23 3.12 -8.06 15.96
N GLU A 24 2.90 -7.49 14.78
CA GLU A 24 2.29 -6.18 14.58
C GLU A 24 0.99 -6.26 13.75
N ASN A 25 0.11 -5.28 13.91
CA ASN A 25 -1.18 -5.23 13.24
C ASN A 25 -1.07 -4.90 11.74
N ALA A 26 -0.19 -3.96 11.39
CA ALA A 26 0.15 -3.56 10.03
C ALA A 26 1.46 -2.77 10.04
N LEU A 27 2.25 -2.86 8.97
CA LEU A 27 3.41 -2.00 8.69
C LEU A 27 3.06 -0.96 7.62
N LEU A 28 2.40 -1.42 6.55
CA LEU A 28 2.00 -0.60 5.42
C LEU A 28 0.59 -0.99 4.99
N GLU A 29 -0.23 0.02 4.73
CA GLU A 29 -1.51 -0.13 4.06
C GLU A 29 -1.54 0.74 2.82
N VAL A 30 -2.07 0.19 1.72
CA VAL A 30 -2.22 0.89 0.45
C VAL A 30 -3.67 0.73 0.01
N GLU A 31 -4.35 1.84 -0.25
CA GLU A 31 -5.72 1.84 -0.76
C GLU A 31 -5.82 2.64 -2.05
N LYS A 32 -6.37 2.02 -3.10
CA LYS A 32 -6.77 2.71 -4.32
C LYS A 32 -8.18 3.27 -4.16
N LYS A 33 -8.31 4.58 -4.29
CA LYS A 33 -9.57 5.33 -4.21
C LYS A 33 -9.76 6.12 -5.50
N GLY A 34 -10.46 5.54 -6.47
CA GLY A 34 -10.59 6.15 -7.80
C GLY A 34 -9.23 6.38 -8.48
N ASN A 35 -8.91 7.64 -8.78
CA ASN A 35 -7.65 8.06 -9.43
C ASN A 35 -6.50 8.36 -8.45
N GLN A 36 -6.63 7.96 -7.19
CA GLN A 36 -5.68 8.28 -6.14
C GLN A 36 -5.28 7.03 -5.34
N ILE A 37 -4.02 6.98 -4.91
CA ILE A 37 -3.51 6.00 -3.96
C ILE A 37 -3.31 6.68 -2.61
N GLU A 38 -3.73 6.01 -1.55
CA GLU A 38 -3.49 6.39 -0.16
C GLU A 38 -2.56 5.36 0.48
N LEU A 39 -1.42 5.82 0.99
CA LEU A 39 -0.44 5.01 1.70
C LEU A 39 -0.45 5.40 3.17
N VAL A 40 -0.43 4.39 4.04
CA VAL A 40 -0.42 4.57 5.49
C VAL A 40 0.65 3.68 6.09
N THR A 41 1.57 4.27 6.83
CA THR A 41 2.61 3.52 7.56
C THR A 41 2.28 3.47 9.04
N TYR A 42 2.76 2.41 9.68
CA TYR A 42 2.58 2.16 11.09
C TYR A 42 3.93 1.84 11.73
N TRP A 43 4.08 2.16 13.01
CA TRP A 43 5.22 1.80 13.85
C TRP A 43 4.68 1.34 15.20
N GLN A 44 5.02 0.13 15.64
CA GLN A 44 4.52 -0.42 16.91
C GLN A 44 2.98 -0.35 17.03
N ASN A 45 2.27 -0.60 15.93
CA ASN A 45 0.82 -0.50 15.78
C ASN A 45 0.22 0.92 15.72
N ASP A 46 1.02 1.96 15.90
CA ASP A 46 0.56 3.34 15.80
C ASP A 46 0.73 3.88 14.39
N LYS A 47 -0.28 4.60 13.89
CA LYS A 47 -0.22 5.25 12.58
C LYS A 47 0.80 6.38 12.62
N THR A 48 1.83 6.28 11.79
CA THR A 48 2.91 7.28 11.76
C THR A 48 2.74 8.29 10.63
N THR A 49 2.50 7.81 9.41
CA THR A 49 2.42 8.69 8.23
C THR A 49 1.24 8.29 7.37
N LYS A 50 0.64 9.30 6.75
CA LYS A 50 -0.39 9.13 5.73
C LYS A 50 -0.12 10.10 4.59
N PHE A 51 0.05 9.58 3.38
CA PHE A 51 0.19 10.41 2.19
C PHE A 51 -0.66 9.87 1.05
N LYS A 52 -0.91 10.77 0.10
CA LYS A 52 -1.78 10.56 -1.03
C LYS A 52 -1.03 10.92 -2.30
N LEU A 53 -1.18 10.13 -3.34
CA LEU A 53 -0.60 10.43 -4.64
C LEU A 53 -1.56 10.07 -5.78
N PRO A 54 -1.43 10.72 -6.95
CA PRO A 54 -2.15 10.31 -8.14
C PRO A 54 -1.83 8.86 -8.52
N LEU A 55 -2.84 8.13 -9.00
CA LEU A 55 -2.70 6.75 -9.47
C LEU A 55 -1.64 6.64 -10.57
N GLU A 56 -1.65 7.57 -11.52
CA GLU A 56 -0.69 7.61 -12.62
C GLU A 56 0.76 7.68 -12.12
N LEU A 57 1.02 8.50 -11.09
CA LEU A 57 2.34 8.61 -10.50
C LEU A 57 2.75 7.32 -9.77
N PHE A 58 1.82 6.68 -9.08
CA PHE A 58 2.08 5.39 -8.43
C PHE A 58 2.39 4.29 -9.45
N GLU A 59 1.63 4.23 -10.55
CA GLU A 59 1.84 3.27 -11.63
C GLU A 59 3.18 3.49 -12.34
N LYS A 60 3.57 4.75 -12.56
CA LYS A 60 4.90 5.08 -13.09
C LYS A 60 6.01 4.60 -12.14
N MET A 61 5.92 4.94 -10.85
CA MET A 61 6.87 4.49 -9.84
C MET A 61 6.97 2.96 -9.77
N TYR A 62 5.83 2.25 -9.82
CA TYR A 62 5.80 0.80 -9.81
C TYR A 62 6.50 0.20 -11.04
N LYS A 63 6.25 0.74 -12.23
CA LYS A 63 6.92 0.32 -13.47
C LYS A 63 8.42 0.57 -13.40
N ASP A 64 8.84 1.77 -13.01
CA ASP A 64 10.25 2.16 -12.91
C ASP A 64 11.02 1.28 -11.90
N MET A 65 10.36 0.76 -10.86
CA MET A 65 10.99 -0.09 -9.83
C MET A 65 11.07 -1.58 -10.19
N ILE A 66 10.31 -2.04 -11.18
CA ILE A 66 10.16 -3.48 -11.50
C ILE A 66 10.54 -3.82 -12.93
N GLN A 67 10.47 -2.88 -13.88
CA GLN A 67 11.02 -3.08 -15.21
C GLN A 67 12.54 -2.92 -15.12
N ASP A 68 13.26 -4.02 -15.33
CA ASP A 68 14.70 -3.97 -15.57
C ASP A 68 14.95 -3.04 -16.77
N HIS A 69 15.79 -2.04 -16.56
CA HIS A 69 16.33 -1.24 -17.65
C HIS A 69 17.42 -2.10 -18.32
N ASP A 70 17.04 -2.84 -19.37
CA ASP A 70 17.98 -3.51 -20.28
C ASP A 70 19.01 -2.53 -20.86
#